data_AF-A0A7K9FMZ6-F1
#
_entry.id   AF-A0A7K9FMZ6-F1
#
_cell.length_a   1.000
_cell.length_b   1.000
_cell.length_c   1.000
_cell.angle_alpha   90.00
_cell.angle_beta   90.00
_cell.angle_gamma   90.00
#
_symmetry.space_group_name_H-M   'P 1'
#
loop_
_entity.id
_entity.type
_entity.pdbx_description
1 polymer ?
#
loop_
_entity_poly.entity_id
_entity_poly.type
_entity_poly.pdbx_seq_one_letter_code
_entity_poly.pdbx_strand_id
1 'polypeptide(L)'
;QRCMERLRSSRAKLLDRYRQAGERVCGPAAGALLVQEVMELEWQGLQESPPDPGGKEALAQMLEDPDELAVLEEIQQELILQEQSVIEEYERSLQFDEECLNAMLDGLDSSDKVICPVCRKNNLTVRNQLVFCPCGLYISTQDMTEGKLRSLLENTVTEHSHRCFHNPEFTVTSGMEEEASLLMSCPVSLN
;
A
#
# COMPACT_ATOMS: atom_id res chain seq x y z
N GLN A 1 -10.08 -0.61 25.42
CA GLN A 1 -10.02 -2.08 25.65
C GLN A 1 -11.03 -2.58 26.69
N ARG A 2 -11.05 -2.09 27.94
CA ARG A 2 -11.99 -2.56 29.00
C ARG A 2 -13.50 -2.48 28.67
N CYS A 3 -13.94 -1.51 27.87
CA CYS A 3 -15.35 -1.41 27.48
C CYS A 3 -15.77 -2.55 26.52
N MET A 4 -14.95 -2.79 25.49
CA MET A 4 -15.14 -3.87 24.52
C MET A 4 -15.08 -5.25 25.18
N GLU A 5 -14.20 -5.45 26.15
CA GLU A 5 -14.14 -6.70 26.93
C GLU A 5 -15.40 -6.93 27.77
N ARG A 6 -15.95 -5.86 28.37
CA ARG A 6 -17.22 -5.94 29.11
C ARG A 6 -18.39 -6.25 28.19
N LEU A 7 -18.45 -5.63 27.02
CA LEU A 7 -19.51 -5.89 26.03
C LEU A 7 -19.44 -7.34 25.53
N ARG A 8 -18.24 -7.82 25.18
CA ARG A 8 -18.00 -9.22 24.78
C ARG A 8 -18.39 -10.20 25.88
N SER A 9 -18.03 -9.91 27.14
CA SER A 9 -18.37 -10.74 28.30
C SER A 9 -19.86 -10.76 28.61
N SER A 10 -20.55 -9.62 28.45
CA SER A 10 -21.99 -9.52 28.63
C SER A 10 -22.75 -10.32 27.56
N ARG A 11 -22.34 -10.15 26.29
CA ARG A 11 -22.89 -10.90 25.16
C ARG A 11 -22.68 -12.40 25.31
N ALA A 12 -21.48 -12.84 25.70
CA ALA A 12 -21.19 -14.26 25.94
C ALA A 12 -22.08 -14.85 27.04
N LYS A 13 -22.25 -14.13 28.16
CA LYS A 13 -23.13 -14.55 29.26
C LYS A 13 -24.60 -14.63 28.85
N LEU A 14 -25.07 -13.74 27.97
CA LEU A 14 -26.44 -13.77 27.48
C LEU A 14 -26.66 -15.01 26.59
N LEU A 15 -25.75 -15.26 25.65
CA LEU A 15 -25.83 -16.40 24.73
C LEU A 15 -25.74 -17.74 25.48
N ASP A 16 -24.90 -17.85 26.50
CA ASP A 16 -24.82 -19.06 27.33
C ASP A 16 -26.11 -19.32 28.12
N ARG A 17 -26.79 -18.27 28.61
CA ARG A 17 -28.10 -18.43 29.26
C ARG A 17 -29.15 -18.98 28.29
N TYR A 18 -29.16 -18.52 27.04
CA TYR A 18 -30.08 -19.03 26.02
C TYR A 18 -29.75 -20.48 25.62
N ARG A 19 -28.47 -20.84 25.50
CA ARG A 19 -28.05 -22.23 25.24
C ARG A 19 -28.43 -23.17 26.39
N GLN A 20 -28.21 -22.76 27.63
CA GLN A 20 -28.58 -23.53 28.82
C GLN A 20 -30.10 -23.64 29.02
N ALA A 21 -30.87 -22.65 28.58
CA ALA A 21 -32.33 -22.72 28.56
C ALA A 21 -32.84 -23.79 27.58
N GLY A 22 -32.13 -24.04 26.48
CA GLY A 22 -32.43 -25.12 25.54
C GLY A 22 -32.02 -26.53 26.03
N GLU A 23 -30.95 -26.65 26.81
CA GLU A 23 -30.46 -27.93 27.35
C GLU A 23 -31.34 -28.54 28.44
N ARG A 24 -32.20 -27.77 29.11
CA ARG A 24 -33.13 -28.32 30.13
C ARG A 24 -34.23 -29.20 29.55
N VAL A 25 -34.43 -29.19 28.22
CA VAL A 25 -35.56 -29.87 27.57
C VAL A 25 -35.14 -31.09 26.74
N CYS A 26 -33.90 -31.16 26.22
CA CYS A 26 -33.43 -32.29 25.41
C CYS A 26 -31.91 -32.51 25.57
N GLY A 27 -31.47 -33.78 25.53
CA GLY A 27 -30.05 -34.16 25.68
C GLY A 27 -29.11 -33.57 24.61
N PRO A 28 -27.78 -33.55 24.89
CA PRO A 28 -26.81 -32.67 24.23
C PRO A 28 -26.59 -32.91 22.72
N ALA A 29 -27.02 -34.05 22.18
CA ALA A 29 -26.87 -34.38 20.75
C ALA A 29 -28.12 -34.07 19.90
N ALA A 30 -29.30 -33.95 20.52
CA ALA A 30 -30.57 -33.73 19.80
C ALA A 30 -30.90 -32.22 19.65
N GLY A 31 -30.46 -31.38 20.59
CA GLY A 31 -30.77 -29.95 20.58
C GLY A 31 -30.12 -29.16 19.43
N ALA A 32 -28.91 -29.54 18.99
CA ALA A 32 -28.22 -28.85 17.90
C ALA A 32 -28.86 -29.11 16.53
N LEU A 33 -29.36 -30.33 16.30
CA LEU A 33 -30.10 -30.69 15.08
C LEU A 33 -31.50 -30.05 15.05
N LEU A 34 -32.18 -30.00 16.20
CA LEU A 34 -33.48 -29.33 16.35
C LEU A 34 -33.40 -27.82 16.11
N VAL A 35 -32.34 -27.13 16.55
CA VAL A 35 -32.22 -25.68 16.33
C VAL A 35 -32.05 -25.35 14.85
N GLN A 36 -31.24 -26.12 14.12
CA GLN A 36 -31.05 -25.90 12.70
C GLN A 36 -32.30 -26.26 11.90
N GLU A 37 -32.98 -27.37 12.21
CA GLU A 37 -34.26 -27.73 11.58
C GLU A 37 -35.36 -26.71 11.89
N VAL A 38 -35.48 -26.25 13.14
CA VAL A 38 -36.45 -25.21 13.50
C VAL A 38 -36.11 -23.89 12.81
N MET A 39 -34.83 -23.51 12.72
CA MET A 39 -34.43 -22.32 11.97
C MET A 39 -34.76 -22.44 10.48
N GLU A 40 -34.49 -23.58 9.85
CA GLU A 40 -34.79 -23.81 8.44
C GLU A 40 -36.30 -23.84 8.17
N LEU A 41 -37.09 -24.41 9.07
CA LEU A 41 -38.55 -24.42 8.99
C LEU A 41 -39.17 -23.03 9.20
N GLU A 42 -38.70 -22.28 10.20
CA GLU A 42 -39.13 -20.90 10.45
C GLU A 42 -38.68 -19.98 9.30
N TRP A 43 -37.48 -20.17 8.75
CA TRP A 43 -36.96 -19.43 7.60
C TRP A 43 -37.74 -19.73 6.32
N GLN A 44 -38.13 -21.00 6.09
CA GLN A 44 -39.02 -21.37 4.99
C GLN A 44 -40.42 -20.78 5.19
N GLY A 45 -40.97 -20.80 6.42
CA GLY A 45 -42.24 -20.17 6.74
C GLY A 45 -42.26 -18.66 6.52
N LEU A 46 -41.14 -17.98 6.81
CA LEU A 46 -40.94 -16.55 6.54
C LEU A 46 -40.83 -16.23 5.04
N GLN A 47 -40.27 -17.15 4.22
CA GLN A 47 -40.21 -16.98 2.76
C GLN A 47 -41.53 -17.30 2.05
N GLU A 48 -42.31 -18.24 2.58
CA GLU A 48 -43.59 -18.66 2.01
C GLU A 48 -44.75 -17.71 2.38
N SER A 49 -44.58 -16.89 3.43
CA SER A 49 -45.48 -15.77 3.69
C SER A 49 -45.31 -14.70 2.60
N PRO A 50 -46.39 -14.18 1.99
CA PRO A 50 -46.27 -12.96 1.19
C PRO A 50 -45.64 -11.87 2.07
N PRO A 51 -44.87 -10.92 1.51
CA PRO A 51 -44.28 -9.84 2.29
C PRO A 51 -45.40 -9.18 3.07
N ASP A 52 -45.40 -9.40 4.38
CA ASP A 52 -46.45 -8.93 5.27
C ASP A 52 -46.57 -7.42 5.07
N PRO A 53 -47.77 -6.88 4.74
CA PRO A 53 -48.00 -5.45 4.80
C PRO A 53 -47.53 -4.89 6.14
N GLY A 54 -47.67 -5.67 7.23
CA GLY A 54 -47.19 -5.37 8.57
C GLY A 54 -45.68 -5.19 8.69
N GLY A 55 -44.85 -5.81 7.86
CA GLY A 55 -43.39 -5.59 7.85
C GLY A 55 -43.00 -4.26 7.19
N LYS A 56 -43.72 -3.88 6.13
CA LYS A 56 -43.57 -2.54 5.51
C LYS A 56 -44.22 -1.45 6.36
N GLU A 57 -45.33 -1.76 7.01
CA GLU A 57 -46.04 -0.87 7.94
C GLU A 57 -45.26 -0.71 9.24
N ALA A 58 -44.59 -1.74 9.76
CA ALA A 58 -43.69 -1.64 10.92
C ALA A 58 -42.44 -0.83 10.57
N LEU A 59 -41.85 -1.02 9.39
CA LEU A 59 -40.76 -0.17 8.91
C LEU A 59 -41.22 1.28 8.72
N ALA A 60 -42.43 1.50 8.19
CA ALA A 60 -43.01 2.82 8.04
C ALA A 60 -43.31 3.48 9.40
N GLN A 61 -43.84 2.72 10.38
CA GLN A 61 -44.09 3.18 11.75
C GLN A 61 -42.79 3.52 12.49
N MET A 62 -41.73 2.72 12.30
CA MET A 62 -40.40 3.04 12.82
C MET A 62 -39.81 4.31 12.20
N LEU A 63 -40.10 4.58 10.92
CA LEU A 63 -39.70 5.82 10.24
C LEU A 63 -40.58 7.02 10.61
N GLU A 64 -41.66 6.82 11.36
CA GLU A 64 -42.55 7.87 11.87
C GLU A 64 -42.33 8.15 13.37
N ASP A 65 -41.65 7.25 14.10
CA ASP A 65 -41.31 7.42 15.51
C ASP A 65 -40.06 8.30 15.68
N PRO A 66 -40.18 9.50 16.29
CA PRO A 66 -39.05 10.43 16.46
C PRO A 66 -37.89 9.85 17.26
N ASP A 67 -38.16 8.97 18.23
CA ASP A 67 -37.14 8.39 19.09
C ASP A 67 -36.29 7.35 18.32
N GLU A 68 -36.92 6.49 17.52
CA GLU A 68 -36.22 5.53 16.65
C GLU A 68 -35.45 6.22 15.51
N LEU A 69 -36.00 7.29 14.93
CA LEU A 69 -35.29 8.12 13.95
C LEU A 69 -34.02 8.74 14.53
N ALA A 70 -34.07 9.24 15.77
CA ALA A 70 -32.90 9.80 16.44
C ALA A 70 -31.79 8.76 16.66
N VAL A 71 -32.15 7.52 17.00
CA VAL A 71 -31.19 6.41 17.14
C VAL A 71 -30.56 6.08 15.78
N LEU A 72 -31.34 6.06 14.70
CA LEU A 72 -30.81 5.82 13.36
C LEU A 72 -29.87 6.94 12.90
N GLU A 73 -30.18 8.20 13.22
CA GLU A 73 -29.30 9.35 12.94
C GLU A 73 -28.00 9.26 13.75
N GLU A 74 -28.05 8.87 15.02
CA GLU A 74 -26.86 8.64 15.85
C GLU A 74 -25.97 7.53 15.24
N ILE A 75 -26.57 6.40 14.82
CA ILE A 75 -25.84 5.30 14.18
C ILE A 75 -25.21 5.76 12.86
N GLN A 76 -25.95 6.51 12.03
CA GLN A 76 -25.41 7.04 10.78
C GLN A 76 -24.23 7.98 11.05
N GLN A 77 -24.34 8.85 12.05
CA GLN A 77 -23.27 9.76 12.42
C GLN A 77 -22.04 9.01 12.95
N GLU A 78 -22.22 7.94 13.74
CA GLU A 78 -21.12 7.08 14.19
C GLU A 78 -20.43 6.39 13.01
N LEU A 79 -21.19 5.86 12.06
CA LEU A 79 -20.64 5.21 10.86
C LEU A 79 -19.80 6.19 10.03
N ILE A 80 -20.29 7.41 9.81
CA ILE A 80 -19.54 8.46 9.09
C ILE A 80 -18.23 8.77 9.82
N LEU A 81 -18.26 8.90 11.15
CA LEU A 81 -17.06 9.17 11.94
C LEU A 81 -16.05 8.01 11.89
N GLN A 82 -16.54 6.77 11.88
CA GLN A 82 -15.69 5.59 11.73
C GLN A 82 -15.04 5.55 10.34
N GLU A 83 -15.80 5.80 9.27
CA GLU A 83 -15.25 5.87 7.91
C GLU A 83 -14.17 6.96 7.80
N GLN A 84 -14.43 8.15 8.34
CA GLN A 84 -13.45 9.25 8.38
C GLN A 84 -12.19 8.84 9.15
N SER A 85 -12.34 8.23 10.33
CA SER A 85 -11.20 7.75 11.12
C SER A 85 -10.36 6.71 10.39
N VAL A 86 -10.97 5.82 9.61
CA VAL A 86 -10.26 4.81 8.82
C VAL A 86 -9.44 5.48 7.71
N ILE A 87 -10.03 6.47 7.02
CA ILE A 87 -9.32 7.25 6.00
C ILE A 87 -8.13 7.98 6.61
N GLU A 88 -8.33 8.67 7.75
CA GLU A 88 -7.26 9.39 8.45
C GLU A 88 -6.13 8.48 8.95
N GLU A 89 -6.44 7.25 9.38
CA GLU A 89 -5.42 6.26 9.74
C GLU A 89 -4.61 5.83 8.52
N TYR A 90 -5.28 5.57 7.38
CA TYR A 90 -4.63 5.20 6.14
C TYR A 90 -3.72 6.31 5.61
N GLU A 91 -4.21 7.56 5.61
CA GLU A 91 -3.43 8.73 5.17
C GLU A 91 -2.19 8.93 6.05
N ARG A 92 -2.31 8.77 7.38
CA ARG A 92 -1.14 8.82 8.29
C ARG A 92 -0.14 7.70 8.02
N SER A 93 -0.61 6.50 7.71
CA SER A 93 0.27 5.38 7.34
C SER A 93 1.04 5.69 6.05
N LEU A 94 0.34 6.22 5.03
CA LEU A 94 0.97 6.62 3.78
C LEU A 94 2.01 7.71 3.99
N GLN A 95 1.69 8.72 4.80
CA GLN A 95 2.63 9.79 5.13
C GLN A 95 3.88 9.24 5.82
N PHE A 96 3.72 8.30 6.77
CA PHE A 96 4.85 7.65 7.42
C PHE A 96 5.72 6.86 6.44
N ASP A 97 5.09 6.11 5.53
CA ASP A 97 5.81 5.35 4.50
C ASP A 97 6.59 6.29 3.56
N GLU A 98 5.96 7.40 3.16
CA GLU A 98 6.61 8.45 2.35
C GLU A 98 7.78 9.08 3.09
N GLU A 99 7.62 9.47 4.35
CA GLU A 99 8.69 10.02 5.18
C GLU A 99 9.86 9.03 5.33
N CYS A 100 9.57 7.73 5.47
CA CYS A 100 10.58 6.69 5.53
C CYS A 100 11.35 6.57 4.21
N LEU A 101 10.64 6.55 3.07
CA LEU A 101 11.25 6.53 1.74
C LEU A 101 12.10 7.77 1.50
N ASN A 102 11.61 8.96 1.86
CA ASN A 102 12.34 10.21 1.73
C ASN A 102 13.62 10.20 2.56
N ALA A 103 13.57 9.73 3.81
CA ALA A 103 14.77 9.61 4.65
C ALA A 103 15.81 8.62 4.06
N MET A 104 15.37 7.55 3.40
CA MET A 104 16.26 6.63 2.68
C MET A 104 16.89 7.30 1.45
N LEU A 105 16.12 8.08 0.69
CA LEU A 105 16.60 8.84 -0.46
C LEU A 105 17.61 9.91 -0.03
N ASP A 106 17.35 10.66 1.04
CA ASP A 106 18.27 11.65 1.61
C ASP A 106 19.63 11.00 1.97
N GLY A 107 19.60 9.77 2.49
CA GLY A 107 20.81 8.99 2.77
C GLY A 107 21.63 8.63 1.52
N LEU A 108 20.98 8.49 0.36
CA LEU A 108 21.63 8.23 -0.93
C LEU A 108 22.13 9.53 -1.58
N ASP A 109 21.32 10.58 -1.57
CA ASP A 109 21.62 11.91 -2.13
C ASP A 109 22.72 12.65 -1.36
N SER A 110 22.90 12.33 -0.07
CA SER A 110 24.00 12.84 0.76
C SER A 110 25.39 12.48 0.21
N SER A 111 25.47 11.46 -0.65
CA SER A 111 26.70 11.15 -1.35
C SER A 111 26.67 11.80 -2.73
N ASP A 112 27.43 12.88 -2.90
CA ASP A 112 27.71 13.57 -4.17
C ASP A 112 28.45 12.67 -5.20
N LYS A 113 28.29 11.36 -5.10
CA LYS A 113 29.05 10.34 -5.83
C LYS A 113 28.28 9.92 -7.07
N VAL A 114 29.01 9.83 -8.18
CA VAL A 114 28.45 9.38 -9.45
C VAL A 114 28.69 7.88 -9.59
N ILE A 115 27.63 7.09 -9.76
CA ILE A 115 27.76 5.65 -10.04
C ILE A 115 28.41 5.48 -11.43
N CYS A 116 29.40 4.61 -11.51
CA CYS A 116 30.11 4.32 -12.75
C CYS A 116 29.15 3.71 -13.79
N PRO A 117 28.96 4.36 -14.95
CA PRO A 117 27.97 3.92 -15.93
C PRO A 117 28.38 2.63 -16.67
N VAL A 118 29.68 2.28 -16.65
CA VAL A 118 30.21 1.06 -17.27
C VAL A 118 29.94 -0.18 -16.42
N CYS A 119 30.26 -0.13 -15.12
CA CYS A 119 30.10 -1.31 -14.25
C CYS A 119 28.81 -1.33 -13.43
N ARG A 120 28.13 -0.17 -13.31
CA ARG A 120 26.89 0.02 -12.53
C ARG A 120 26.98 -0.47 -11.08
N LYS A 121 28.19 -0.49 -10.51
CA LYS A 121 28.48 -1.06 -9.18
C LYS A 121 29.28 -0.11 -8.30
N ASN A 122 30.36 0.46 -8.84
CA ASN A 122 31.27 1.32 -8.09
C ASN A 122 31.02 2.79 -8.41
N ASN A 123 31.40 3.68 -7.49
CA ASN A 123 31.39 5.13 -7.74
C ASN A 123 32.62 5.56 -8.54
N LEU A 124 32.43 6.53 -9.44
CA LEU A 124 33.51 7.25 -10.10
C LEU A 124 34.22 8.13 -9.06
N THR A 125 35.54 8.23 -9.19
CA THR A 125 36.37 9.15 -8.43
C THR A 125 37.01 10.13 -9.39
N VAL A 126 36.92 11.43 -9.09
CA VAL A 126 37.62 12.46 -9.87
C VAL A 126 38.77 13.03 -9.03
N ARG A 127 39.99 12.86 -9.51
CA ARG A 127 41.19 13.37 -8.82
C ARG A 127 42.15 13.96 -9.84
N ASN A 128 42.62 15.18 -9.63
CA ASN A 128 43.60 15.83 -10.52
C ASN A 128 43.20 15.76 -12.02
N GLN A 129 41.95 16.07 -12.36
CA GLN A 129 41.43 16.03 -13.75
C GLN A 129 41.36 14.63 -14.39
N LEU A 130 41.47 13.60 -13.55
CA LEU A 130 41.35 12.21 -13.96
C LEU A 130 40.11 11.58 -13.34
N VAL A 131 39.31 10.91 -14.17
CA VAL A 131 38.14 10.13 -13.76
C VAL A 131 38.52 8.65 -13.81
N PHE A 132 38.37 7.95 -12.68
CA PHE A 132 38.66 6.51 -12.64
C PHE A 132 37.66 5.72 -11.80
N CYS A 133 37.61 4.41 -12.06
CA CYS A 133 36.76 3.46 -11.36
C CYS A 133 37.52 2.14 -11.11
N PRO A 134 37.28 1.45 -9.98
CA PRO A 134 37.86 0.13 -9.72
C PRO A 134 37.53 -0.95 -10.77
N CYS A 135 36.54 -0.72 -11.65
CA CYS A 135 36.27 -1.63 -12.76
C CYS A 135 37.24 -1.50 -13.94
N GLY A 136 38.20 -0.57 -13.90
CA GLY A 136 39.17 -0.33 -14.95
C GLY A 136 38.86 0.85 -15.88
N LEU A 137 37.78 1.59 -15.64
CA LEU A 137 37.56 2.87 -16.34
C LEU A 137 38.61 3.88 -15.89
N TYR A 138 39.25 4.52 -16.87
CA TYR A 138 40.28 5.54 -16.67
C TYR A 138 40.23 6.54 -17.81
N ILE A 139 39.93 7.80 -17.50
CA ILE A 139 39.70 8.87 -18.48
C ILE A 139 40.39 10.14 -18.00
N SER A 140 41.28 10.68 -18.83
CA SER A 140 41.91 11.98 -18.61
C SER A 140 41.10 13.04 -19.35
N THR A 141 40.61 14.05 -18.64
CA THR A 141 39.85 15.14 -19.24
C THR A 141 40.24 16.48 -18.61
N GLN A 142 40.65 17.44 -19.42
CA GLN A 142 41.03 18.76 -18.94
C GLN A 142 39.85 19.47 -18.25
N ASP A 143 40.13 20.16 -17.14
CA ASP A 143 39.14 20.93 -16.36
C ASP A 143 37.91 20.16 -15.86
N MET A 144 38.02 18.84 -15.74
CA MET A 144 36.91 17.99 -15.28
C MET A 144 36.82 17.96 -13.76
N THR A 145 35.61 18.24 -13.24
CA THR A 145 35.25 18.19 -11.83
C THR A 145 34.11 17.19 -11.61
N GLU A 146 33.91 16.73 -10.37
CA GLU A 146 32.82 15.81 -10.02
C GLU A 146 31.45 16.38 -10.44
N GLY A 147 31.20 17.66 -10.16
CA GLY A 147 29.95 18.33 -10.53
C GLY A 147 29.74 18.46 -12.04
N LYS A 148 30.80 18.78 -12.81
CA LYS A 148 30.71 18.84 -14.28
C LYS A 148 30.47 17.46 -14.90
N LEU A 149 31.15 16.43 -14.39
CA LEU A 149 30.97 15.06 -14.85
C LEU A 149 29.54 14.58 -14.57
N ARG A 150 29.00 14.88 -13.38
CA ARG A 150 27.64 14.54 -13.00
C ARG A 150 26.63 15.19 -13.94
N SER A 151 26.69 16.51 -14.09
CA SER A 151 25.73 17.23 -14.93
C SER A 151 25.82 16.80 -16.39
N LEU A 152 27.01 16.49 -16.90
CA LEU A 152 27.16 15.96 -18.26
C LEU A 152 26.45 14.60 -18.42
N LEU A 153 26.69 13.67 -17.50
CA LEU A 153 26.07 12.34 -17.53
C LEU A 153 24.55 12.42 -17.37
N GLU A 154 24.09 13.21 -16.40
CA GLU A 154 22.67 13.42 -16.13
C GLU A 154 21.94 14.02 -17.32
N ASN A 155 22.47 15.11 -17.89
CA ASN A 155 21.87 15.74 -19.07
C ASN A 155 21.82 14.78 -20.26
N THR A 156 22.92 14.05 -20.51
CA THR A 156 23.03 13.15 -21.66
C THR A 156 22.06 11.95 -21.54
N VAL A 157 21.98 11.35 -20.35
CA VAL A 157 21.05 10.23 -20.09
C VAL A 157 19.58 10.71 -20.09
N THR A 158 19.31 11.88 -19.51
CA THR A 158 17.97 12.46 -19.50
C THR A 158 17.50 12.81 -20.91
N GLU A 159 18.35 13.43 -21.74
CA GLU A 159 18.03 13.72 -23.14
C GLU A 159 17.72 12.43 -23.91
N HIS A 160 18.49 11.37 -23.70
CA HIS A 160 18.20 10.06 -24.27
C HIS A 160 16.84 9.51 -23.81
N SER A 161 16.54 9.59 -22.51
CA SER A 161 15.31 9.06 -21.92
C SER A 161 14.03 9.67 -22.51
N HIS A 162 14.10 10.93 -22.95
CA HIS A 162 12.99 11.60 -23.63
C HIS A 162 12.68 11.03 -25.03
N ARG A 163 13.65 10.36 -25.66
CA ARG A 163 13.53 9.84 -27.04
C ARG A 163 13.50 8.31 -27.10
N CYS A 164 13.94 7.62 -26.04
CA CYS A 164 14.11 6.18 -26.03
C CYS A 164 13.90 5.60 -24.63
N PHE A 165 13.17 4.49 -24.55
CA PHE A 165 12.91 3.74 -23.31
C PHE A 165 13.98 2.68 -22.98
N HIS A 166 14.97 2.49 -23.85
CA HIS A 166 16.08 1.57 -23.58
C HIS A 166 17.13 2.21 -22.68
N ASN A 167 17.82 1.36 -21.90
CA ASN A 167 18.95 1.81 -21.12
C ASN A 167 20.17 2.01 -22.02
N PRO A 168 20.81 3.20 -22.00
CA PRO A 168 22.05 3.41 -22.75
C PRO A 168 23.18 2.53 -22.22
N GLU A 169 24.05 2.11 -23.13
CA GLU A 169 25.29 1.39 -22.87
C GLU A 169 26.47 2.34 -22.92
N PHE A 170 27.39 2.18 -21.96
CA PHE A 170 28.58 3.01 -21.85
C PHE A 170 29.83 2.17 -22.06
N THR A 171 30.69 2.66 -22.96
CA THR A 171 31.95 2.01 -23.30
C THR A 171 33.09 3.01 -23.25
N VAL A 172 34.27 2.56 -22.84
CA VAL A 172 35.48 3.39 -22.88
C VAL A 172 36.22 3.07 -24.18
N THR A 173 36.52 4.10 -24.97
CA THR A 173 37.39 3.98 -26.14
C THR A 173 38.81 4.34 -25.72
N SER A 174 39.79 3.48 -25.99
CA SER A 174 41.21 3.78 -25.82
C SER A 174 41.93 3.65 -27.16
N GLY A 175 42.27 4.77 -27.78
CA GLY A 175 43.08 4.81 -29.00
C GLY A 175 44.58 4.78 -28.66
N MET A 176 45.42 4.24 -29.55
CA MET A 176 46.88 4.25 -29.37
C MET A 176 47.49 5.67 -29.36
N GLU A 177 46.74 6.70 -29.80
CA GLU A 177 47.16 8.10 -29.84
C GLU A 177 46.14 9.08 -29.21
N GLU A 178 44.95 8.62 -28.82
CA GLU A 178 43.85 9.46 -28.31
C GLU A 178 43.63 9.26 -26.81
N GLU A 179 43.30 10.34 -26.11
CA GLU A 179 42.87 10.31 -24.71
C GLU A 179 41.61 9.44 -24.57
N ALA A 180 41.63 8.53 -23.59
CA ALA A 180 40.53 7.60 -23.39
C ALA A 180 39.22 8.35 -23.16
N SER A 181 38.16 8.01 -23.91
CA SER A 181 36.89 8.74 -23.91
C SER A 181 35.73 7.84 -23.51
N LEU A 182 34.71 8.40 -22.85
CA LEU A 182 33.48 7.69 -22.50
C LEU A 182 32.43 7.90 -23.59
N LEU A 183 32.01 6.81 -24.23
CA LEU A 183 30.97 6.83 -25.25
C LEU A 183 29.66 6.30 -24.66
N MET A 184 28.56 6.99 -24.97
CA MET A 184 27.21 6.49 -24.75
C MET A 184 26.64 5.97 -26.08
N SER A 185 26.09 4.77 -26.07
CA SER A 185 25.45 4.14 -27.22
C SER A 185 24.07 3.61 -26.82
N CYS A 186 23.13 3.58 -27.76
CA CYS A 186 21.83 2.97 -27.55
C CYS A 186 21.80 1.63 -28.29
N PRO A 187 21.52 0.51 -27.61
CA PRO A 187 21.26 -0.76 -28.28
C PRO A 187 19.86 -0.69 -28.91
N VAL A 188 19.71 0.09 -29.98
CA VAL A 188 18.48 0.12 -30.77
C VAL A 188 18.37 -1.26 -31.41
N SER A 189 17.53 -2.12 -30.84
CA SER A 189 17.16 -3.35 -31.51
C SER A 189 16.33 -2.95 -32.72
N LEU A 190 16.94 -2.93 -33.91
CA LEU A 190 16.23 -2.92 -35.18
C LEU A 190 15.39 -4.20 -35.22
N ASN A 191 14.14 -4.12 -34.77
CA ASN A 191 13.11 -5.10 -35.07
C ASN A 191 12.45 -4.72 -36.40
#